data_AF-A0A960WTB4-F1
#
_entry.id   AF-A0A960WTB4-F1
#
_cell.length_a   1.000
_cell.length_b   1.000
_cell.length_c   1.000
_cell.angle_alpha   90.00
_cell.angle_beta   90.00
_cell.angle_gamma   90.00
#
_symmetry.space_group_name_H-M   'P 1'
#
loop_
_entity.id
_entity.type
_entity.pdbx_description
1 polymer ?
#
loop_
_entity_poly.entity_id
_entity_poly.type
_entity_poly.pdbx_seq_one_letter_code
_entity_poly.pdbx_strand_id
1 'polypeptide(L)'
;LPTEVEWEYACRCGSETIFPDGDSLEPAHANYLFDESIERVGPGDLTPVGAYPPNAWGFHDLLGNVNEWTASPWTRTHEPGAGIVPGFFTIRGGSWDGLPRLLRPSWRDGVRATARFDHLGFRVARDASTGGLLS
;
A
#
# COMPACT_ATOMS: atom_id res chain seq x y z
N LEU A 1 4.78 8.67 -9.47
CA LEU A 1 4.16 7.80 -8.44
C LEU A 1 3.34 6.76 -9.18
N PRO A 2 3.21 5.52 -8.67
CA PRO A 2 2.24 4.58 -9.22
C PRO A 2 0.83 5.15 -9.11
N THR A 3 -0.06 4.77 -10.01
CA THR A 3 -1.50 4.83 -9.77
C THR A 3 -1.87 3.89 -8.63
N GLU A 4 -3.03 4.10 -8.01
CA GLU A 4 -3.56 3.15 -7.02
C GLU A 4 -3.67 1.73 -7.57
N VAL A 5 -4.10 1.59 -8.82
CA VAL A 5 -4.30 0.28 -9.46
C VAL A 5 -2.96 -0.42 -9.66
N GLU A 6 -1.96 0.30 -10.15
CA GLU A 6 -0.59 -0.24 -10.27
C GLU A 6 -0.02 -0.65 -8.91
N TRP A 7 -0.27 0.15 -7.87
CA TRP A 7 0.14 -0.15 -6.51
C TRP A 7 -0.52 -1.44 -6.00
N GLU A 8 -1.85 -1.59 -6.17
CA GLU A 8 -2.56 -2.80 -5.73
C GLU A 8 -2.11 -4.04 -6.51
N TYR A 9 -1.92 -3.89 -7.82
CA TYR A 9 -1.43 -4.96 -8.68
C TYR A 9 -0.04 -5.44 -8.25
N ALA A 10 0.89 -4.51 -8.02
CA ALA A 10 2.21 -4.81 -7.50
C ALA A 10 2.16 -5.47 -6.13
N CYS A 11 1.27 -5.02 -5.24
CA CYS A 11 1.11 -5.58 -3.90
C CYS A 11 0.59 -7.01 -3.95
N ARG A 12 -0.46 -7.27 -4.73
CA ARG A 12 -1.08 -8.60 -4.86
C ARG A 12 -0.17 -9.62 -5.51
N CYS A 13 0.76 -9.21 -6.37
CA CYS A 13 1.68 -10.09 -7.10
C CYS A 13 1.03 -11.35 -7.72
N GLY A 14 -0.19 -11.20 -8.24
CA GLY A 14 -0.97 -12.29 -8.84
C GLY A 14 -1.86 -13.08 -7.88
N SER A 15 -1.88 -12.74 -6.59
CA SER A 15 -2.74 -13.37 -5.59
C SER A 15 -4.19 -12.87 -5.62
N GLU A 16 -5.13 -13.80 -5.42
CA GLU A 16 -6.55 -13.54 -5.25
C GLU A 16 -7.02 -13.60 -3.79
N THR A 17 -6.14 -13.95 -2.84
CA THR A 17 -6.45 -13.97 -1.40
C THR A 17 -6.52 -12.56 -0.81
N ILE A 18 -6.88 -12.45 0.48
CA ILE A 18 -6.99 -11.13 1.15
C ILE A 18 -5.64 -10.40 1.15
N PHE A 19 -4.56 -11.08 1.52
CA PHE A 19 -3.17 -10.63 1.46
C PHE A 19 -2.40 -11.46 0.43
N PRO A 20 -1.20 -11.03 -0.02
CA PRO A 20 -0.43 -11.75 -1.02
C PRO A 20 -0.07 -13.19 -0.61
N ASP A 21 0.17 -13.41 0.69
CA ASP A 21 0.59 -14.70 1.25
C ASP A 21 -0.54 -15.52 1.89
N GLY A 22 -1.80 -15.06 1.81
CA GLY A 22 -2.95 -15.78 2.36
C GLY A 22 -4.07 -14.86 2.85
N ASP A 23 -4.91 -15.38 3.75
CA ASP A 23 -6.09 -14.66 4.26
C ASP A 23 -5.87 -13.93 5.59
N SER A 24 -4.71 -14.15 6.24
CA SER A 24 -4.24 -13.41 7.41
C SER A 24 -2.92 -12.71 7.11
N LEU A 25 -2.62 -11.66 7.89
CA LEU A 25 -1.31 -11.01 7.89
C LEU A 25 -0.63 -11.30 9.21
N GLU A 26 0.54 -11.93 9.12
CA GLU A 26 1.36 -12.27 10.29
C GLU A 26 2.37 -11.16 10.59
N PRO A 27 2.73 -10.92 11.86
CA PRO A 27 3.72 -9.89 12.22
C PRO A 27 5.10 -10.11 11.61
N ALA A 28 5.39 -11.33 11.18
CA ALA A 28 6.64 -11.68 10.50
C ALA A 28 6.71 -11.22 9.04
N HIS A 29 5.60 -10.76 8.45
CA HIS A 29 5.50 -10.40 7.02
C HIS A 29 5.31 -8.90 6.77
N ALA A 30 5.05 -8.10 7.81
CA ALA A 30 4.85 -6.65 7.67
C ALA A 30 5.07 -5.91 8.99
N ASN A 31 5.38 -4.61 8.89
CA ASN A 31 5.47 -3.73 10.06
C ASN A 31 4.11 -3.09 10.38
N TYR A 32 3.47 -3.51 11.46
CA TYR A 32 2.24 -2.91 12.01
C TYR A 32 2.17 -3.12 13.53
N LEU A 33 1.42 -2.29 14.25
CA LEU A 33 1.56 -2.18 15.70
C LEU A 33 0.76 -3.23 16.45
N PHE A 34 -0.49 -3.45 16.05
CA PHE A 34 -1.45 -4.28 16.77
C PHE A 34 -2.05 -5.35 15.87
N ASP A 35 -2.29 -6.56 16.37
CA ASP A 35 -3.10 -7.55 15.67
C ASP A 35 -4.61 -7.24 15.77
N GLU A 36 -5.46 -8.08 15.17
CA GLU A 36 -6.92 -7.87 15.20
C GLU A 36 -7.53 -8.00 16.61
N SER A 37 -6.81 -8.59 17.57
CA SER A 37 -7.19 -8.65 18.99
C SER A 37 -6.69 -7.46 19.81
N ILE A 38 -6.00 -6.51 19.17
CA ILE A 38 -5.39 -5.31 19.79
C ILE A 38 -4.19 -5.68 20.68
N GLU A 39 -3.55 -6.83 20.45
CA GLU A 39 -2.28 -7.16 21.08
C GLU A 39 -1.11 -6.54 20.31
N ARG A 40 -0.14 -5.98 21.02
CA ARG A 40 1.02 -5.34 20.39
C ARG A 40 1.94 -6.41 19.81
N VAL A 41 2.17 -6.34 18.51
CA VAL A 41 3.02 -7.28 17.75
C VAL A 41 4.19 -6.61 17.04
N GLY A 42 4.13 -5.29 16.88
CA GLY A 42 5.15 -4.52 16.17
C GLY A 42 6.01 -3.60 17.05
N PRO A 43 7.08 -3.03 16.45
CA PRO A 43 8.00 -2.13 17.12
C PRO A 43 7.33 -0.81 17.54
N GLY A 44 6.29 -0.37 16.84
CA GLY A 44 5.69 0.95 17.07
C GLY A 44 6.56 2.11 16.57
N ASP A 45 7.33 1.84 15.52
CA ASP A 45 8.13 2.82 14.78
C ASP A 45 8.41 2.26 13.36
N LEU A 46 9.03 3.07 12.52
CA LEU A 46 9.56 2.68 11.23
C LEU A 46 10.62 1.58 11.39
N THR A 47 10.68 0.70 10.39
CA THR A 47 11.76 -0.27 10.23
C THR A 47 12.54 0.03 8.95
N PRO A 48 13.83 -0.38 8.87
CA PRO A 48 14.58 -0.29 7.63
C PRO A 48 13.82 -0.95 6.47
N VAL A 49 13.84 -0.33 5.29
CA VAL A 49 13.23 -0.91 4.09
C VAL A 49 13.80 -2.30 3.82
N GLY A 50 12.92 -3.27 3.58
CA GLY A 50 13.27 -4.67 3.36
C GLY A 50 13.56 -5.47 4.63
N ALA A 51 13.16 -4.98 5.82
CA ALA A 51 13.22 -5.75 7.06
C ALA A 51 12.31 -6.99 7.05
N TYR A 52 11.27 -6.98 6.20
CA TYR A 52 10.31 -8.06 6.03
C TYR A 52 10.47 -8.73 4.65
N PRO A 53 10.06 -10.00 4.50
CA PRO A 53 10.13 -10.71 3.23
C PRO A 53 9.42 -9.93 2.10
N PRO A 54 9.95 -9.96 0.87
CA PRO A 54 9.25 -9.39 -0.27
C PRO A 54 8.09 -10.29 -0.69
N ASN A 55 7.13 -9.73 -1.43
CA ASN A 55 6.13 -10.53 -2.13
C ASN A 55 6.74 -11.31 -3.32
N ALA A 56 5.93 -12.12 -4.01
CA ALA A 56 6.40 -13.00 -5.09
C ALA A 56 7.06 -12.28 -6.29
N TRP A 57 6.89 -10.96 -6.43
CA TRP A 57 7.54 -10.14 -7.47
C TRP A 57 8.77 -9.37 -6.96
N GLY A 58 9.15 -9.56 -5.70
CA GLY A 58 10.34 -8.91 -5.11
C GLY A 58 10.07 -7.53 -4.51
N PHE A 59 8.81 -7.11 -4.34
CA PHE A 59 8.50 -5.84 -3.69
C PHE A 59 8.46 -6.00 -2.18
N HIS A 60 9.21 -5.15 -1.49
CA HIS A 60 9.17 -5.03 -0.03
C HIS A 60 8.21 -3.93 0.42
N ASP A 61 7.73 -4.07 1.65
CA ASP A 61 7.02 -3.05 2.43
C ASP A 61 5.85 -2.40 1.68
N LEU A 62 5.13 -3.19 0.87
CA LEU A 62 3.83 -2.79 0.33
C LEU A 62 2.73 -2.94 1.39
N LEU A 63 2.96 -3.72 2.44
CA LEU A 63 2.06 -3.84 3.59
C LEU A 63 2.74 -3.26 4.82
N GLY A 64 2.17 -2.22 5.40
CA GLY A 64 2.68 -1.58 6.60
C GLY A 64 3.92 -0.71 6.38
N ASN A 65 4.65 -0.47 7.46
CA ASN A 65 5.75 0.51 7.55
C ASN A 65 5.25 1.95 7.31
N VAL A 66 4.94 2.34 6.08
CA VAL A 66 4.34 3.66 5.78
C VAL A 66 3.20 3.52 4.79
N ASN A 67 2.20 4.38 4.94
CA ASN A 67 1.28 4.64 3.85
C ASN A 67 2.04 5.26 2.69
N GLU A 68 1.63 4.98 1.46
CA GLU A 68 2.31 5.48 0.27
C GLU A 68 1.39 6.32 -0.61
N TRP A 69 1.87 7.50 -0.98
CA TRP A 69 1.24 8.34 -1.99
C TRP A 69 1.12 7.64 -3.34
N THR A 70 -0.06 7.74 -3.95
CA THR A 70 -0.30 7.36 -5.35
C THR A 70 -0.59 8.61 -6.20
N ALA A 71 -0.48 8.46 -7.52
CA ALA A 71 -0.88 9.49 -8.48
C ALA A 71 -2.42 9.59 -8.66
N SER A 72 -3.19 8.69 -8.04
CA SER A 72 -4.63 8.60 -8.22
C SER A 72 -5.37 9.65 -7.37
N PRO A 73 -6.25 10.48 -7.96
CA PRO A 73 -7.15 11.34 -7.20
C PRO A 73 -8.08 10.52 -6.30
N TRP A 74 -8.43 11.07 -5.14
CA TRP A 74 -9.34 10.39 -4.21
C TRP A 74 -10.80 10.46 -4.67
N THR A 75 -11.47 9.32 -4.62
CA THR A 75 -12.94 9.20 -4.71
C THR A 75 -13.45 8.44 -3.49
N ARG A 76 -14.64 8.78 -2.98
CA ARG A 76 -15.22 8.09 -1.81
C ARG A 76 -15.57 6.62 -2.09
N THR A 77 -15.86 6.30 -3.34
CA THR A 77 -16.20 4.96 -3.82
C THR A 77 -15.59 4.76 -5.22
N HIS A 78 -15.54 3.51 -5.68
CA HIS A 78 -15.19 3.17 -7.07
C HIS A 78 -16.42 3.07 -7.98
N GLU A 79 -17.60 3.41 -7.48
CA GLU A 79 -18.83 3.36 -8.27
C GLU A 79 -18.77 4.32 -9.47
N PRO A 80 -19.35 3.94 -10.62
CA PRO A 80 -19.46 4.83 -11.77
C PRO A 80 -20.07 6.18 -11.38
N GLY A 81 -19.43 7.27 -11.78
CA GLY A 81 -19.87 8.63 -11.47
C GLY A 81 -19.46 9.16 -10.08
N ALA A 82 -18.68 8.39 -9.31
CA ALA A 82 -18.09 8.91 -8.07
C ALA A 82 -17.23 10.14 -8.35
N GLY A 83 -17.57 11.26 -7.71
CA GLY A 83 -16.85 12.52 -7.86
C GLY A 83 -15.47 12.49 -7.19
N ILE A 84 -14.48 13.03 -7.89
CA ILE A 84 -13.16 13.31 -7.31
C ILE A 84 -13.32 14.33 -6.18
N VAL A 85 -12.71 14.06 -5.04
CA VAL A 85 -12.62 15.01 -3.93
C VAL A 85 -11.46 15.98 -4.21
N PRO A 86 -11.72 17.27 -4.47
CA PRO A 86 -10.67 18.19 -4.92
C PRO A 86 -9.54 18.34 -3.91
N GLY A 87 -8.29 18.21 -4.38
CA GLY A 87 -7.09 18.37 -3.56
C GLY A 87 -6.75 17.16 -2.69
N PHE A 88 -7.44 16.03 -2.84
CA PHE A 88 -7.14 14.77 -2.17
C PHE A 88 -6.60 13.73 -3.14
N PHE A 89 -5.64 12.95 -2.69
CA PHE A 89 -5.07 11.81 -3.43
C PHE A 89 -5.14 10.55 -2.58
N THR A 90 -5.22 9.41 -3.26
CA THR A 90 -5.31 8.11 -2.62
C THR A 90 -3.94 7.70 -2.06
N ILE A 91 -3.94 7.21 -0.83
CA ILE A 91 -2.81 6.52 -0.19
C ILE A 91 -3.14 5.05 0.03
N ARG A 92 -2.09 4.24 0.12
CA ARG A 92 -2.16 2.77 0.15
C ARG A 92 -1.16 2.17 1.11
N GLY A 93 -1.36 0.90 1.47
CA GLY A 93 -0.38 0.08 2.20
C GLY A 93 -0.56 0.01 3.71
N GLY A 94 -1.19 1.01 4.33
CA GLY A 94 -1.21 1.10 5.79
C GLY A 94 0.18 1.42 6.35
N SER A 95 0.29 1.58 7.67
CA SER A 95 1.52 2.04 8.32
C SER A 95 1.87 1.23 9.56
N TRP A 96 3.07 1.49 10.10
CA TRP A 96 3.61 0.83 11.30
C TRP A 96 2.71 0.94 12.53
N ASP A 97 1.84 1.95 12.61
CA ASP A 97 0.89 2.19 13.72
C ASP A 97 -0.50 1.58 13.47
N GLY A 98 -0.69 0.91 12.33
CA GLY A 98 -1.96 0.37 11.89
C GLY A 98 -2.30 -1.02 12.43
N LEU A 99 -3.48 -1.49 12.03
CA LEU A 99 -4.00 -2.84 12.25
C LEU A 99 -4.10 -3.59 10.92
N PRO A 100 -4.01 -4.93 10.87
CA PRO A 100 -3.98 -5.71 9.63
C PRO A 100 -5.06 -5.36 8.61
N ARG A 101 -6.30 -5.13 9.02
CA ARG A 101 -7.40 -4.71 8.11
C ARG A 101 -7.16 -3.39 7.36
N LEU A 102 -6.32 -2.51 7.90
CA LEU A 102 -5.91 -1.24 7.28
C LEU A 102 -4.72 -1.42 6.33
N LEU A 103 -4.05 -2.58 6.38
CA LEU A 103 -2.94 -2.93 5.52
C LEU A 103 -3.38 -3.71 4.28
N ARG A 104 -4.63 -4.21 4.22
CA ARG A 104 -5.11 -5.00 3.07
C ARG A 104 -4.76 -4.32 1.74
N PRO A 105 -4.33 -5.05 0.70
CA PRO A 105 -4.04 -4.49 -0.61
C PRO A 105 -5.17 -3.63 -1.17
N SER A 106 -6.44 -3.93 -0.85
CA SER A 106 -7.62 -3.16 -1.28
C SER A 106 -7.97 -1.98 -0.37
N TRP A 107 -7.40 -1.87 0.83
CA TRP A 107 -7.66 -0.75 1.73
C TRP A 107 -7.05 0.54 1.21
N ARG A 108 -7.87 1.59 1.17
CA ARG A 108 -7.53 2.91 0.62
C ARG A 108 -7.99 3.98 1.57
N ASP A 109 -7.24 5.08 1.59
CA ASP A 109 -7.68 6.33 2.21
C ASP A 109 -7.32 7.52 1.32
N GLY A 110 -8.03 8.63 1.52
CA GLY A 110 -7.84 9.88 0.82
C GLY A 110 -7.28 10.95 1.74
N VAL A 111 -6.11 11.48 1.40
CA VAL A 111 -5.47 12.56 2.16
C VAL A 111 -5.22 13.79 1.30
N ARG A 112 -5.24 14.97 1.93
CA ARG A 112 -4.98 16.25 1.23
C ARG A 112 -3.56 16.26 0.66
N ALA A 113 -3.35 16.77 -0.55
CA ALA A 113 -2.03 16.88 -1.17
C ALA A 113 -0.97 17.62 -0.33
N THR A 114 -1.41 18.46 0.61
CA THR A 114 -0.55 19.21 1.54
C THR A 114 -0.24 18.45 2.83
N ALA A 115 -0.85 17.29 3.08
CA ALA A 115 -0.66 16.50 4.29
C ALA A 115 0.76 15.94 4.38
N ARG A 116 1.31 15.92 5.59
CA ARG A 116 2.60 15.32 5.91
C ARG A 116 2.45 14.62 7.25
N PHE A 117 2.73 13.33 7.28
CA PHE A 117 2.72 12.51 8.48
C PHE A 117 4.06 11.78 8.57
N ASP A 118 4.46 11.38 9.78
CA ASP A 118 5.64 10.56 10.03
C ASP A 118 5.55 9.14 9.47
N HIS A 119 4.31 8.68 9.20
CA HIS A 119 4.00 7.39 8.62
C HIS A 119 3.49 7.46 7.17
N LEU A 120 3.80 8.56 6.45
CA LEU A 120 3.39 8.77 5.06
C LEU A 120 4.61 8.98 4.15
N GLY A 121 4.92 7.97 3.34
CA GLY A 121 5.99 7.95 2.35
C GLY A 121 5.47 7.84 0.92
N PHE A 122 6.33 7.33 0.03
CA PHE A 122 5.98 7.09 -1.37
C PHE A 122 6.96 6.10 -2.01
N ARG A 123 6.54 5.49 -3.12
CA ARG A 123 7.44 4.82 -4.06
C ARG A 123 7.34 5.41 -5.45
N VAL A 124 8.40 5.20 -6.24
CA VAL A 124 8.46 5.67 -7.62
C VAL A 124 8.02 4.56 -8.56
N ALA A 125 7.38 4.95 -9.66
CA ALA A 125 7.04 4.08 -10.77
C ALA A 125 7.53 4.74 -12.06
N ARG A 126 7.81 3.91 -13.06
CA ARG A 126 8.26 4.34 -14.39
C ARG A 126 7.58 3.45 -15.41
N ASP A 127 7.10 4.05 -16.49
CA ASP A 127 6.57 3.32 -17.63
C ASP A 127 7.62 2.38 -18.20
N ALA A 128 7.18 1.17 -18.56
CA ALA A 128 8.03 0.25 -19.28
C ALA A 128 8.44 0.90 -20.61
N SER A 129 9.73 0.87 -20.95
CA SER A 129 10.15 1.26 -22.28
C SER A 129 9.56 0.28 -23.28
N THR A 130 8.75 0.77 -24.21
CA THR A 130 8.37 0.04 -25.42
C THR A 130 9.63 -0.15 -26.26
N GLY A 131 10.42 -1.17 -25.94
CA GLY A 131 11.47 -1.67 -26.83
C GLY A 131 10.78 -2.09 -28.13
N GLY A 132 11.09 -1.40 -29.23
CA GLY A 132 10.57 -1.75 -30.54
C GLY A 132 10.80 -3.22 -30.80
N LEU A 133 9.71 -3.96 -30.96
CA LEU A 133 9.74 -5.24 -31.67
C LEU A 133 10.25 -4.92 -33.08
N LEU A 134 11.55 -5.08 -33.29
CA LEU A 134 12.11 -5.18 -34.62
C LEU A 134 11.54 -6.46 -35.23
N SER A 135 10.68 -6.25 -36.22
CA SER A 135 10.24 -7.23 -37.21
C SER A 135 11.41 -7.87 -37.94
#